data_AF-A0A7Y7XUX6-F1
#
_entry.id   AF-A0A7Y7XUX6-F1
#
_cell.length_a   1.000
_cell.length_b   1.000
_cell.length_c   1.000
_cell.angle_alpha   90.00
_cell.angle_beta   90.00
_cell.angle_gamma   90.00
#
_symmetry.space_group_name_H-M   'P 1'
#
loop_
_entity.id
_entity.type
_entity.pdbx_description
1 polymer ?
#
loop_
_entity_poly.entity_id
_entity_poly.type
_entity_poly.pdbx_seq_one_letter_code
_entity_poly.pdbx_strand_id
1 'polypeptide(L)'
;MDHNQIDQQLLALLRIPTEQRTPEIIAATAASLIDLLMVTTDPSLKSLITLQREQLKLLALAEFLKGEIGYKTSVVGTSHHLSHEYQAAEVSILLLNHKDGNQATYMAGHGQTAEAALRDLRTIEKDKDKAVAA
;
A
#
# COMPACT_ATOMS: atom_id res chain seq x y z
N MET A 1 -15.94 17.57 -3.33
CA MET A 1 -16.69 16.30 -3.34
C MET A 1 -17.28 16.06 -1.96
N ASP A 2 -18.51 15.56 -1.86
CA ASP A 2 -19.17 15.37 -0.57
C ASP A 2 -18.63 14.09 0.08
N HIS A 3 -17.48 14.19 0.78
CA HIS A 3 -16.87 13.09 1.55
C HIS A 3 -17.89 12.38 2.45
N ASN A 4 -18.94 13.12 2.84
CA ASN A 4 -20.10 12.67 3.58
C ASN A 4 -20.82 11.48 2.92
N GLN A 5 -20.89 11.36 1.59
CA GLN A 5 -21.60 10.27 0.92
C GLN A 5 -20.85 8.93 0.96
N ILE A 6 -19.52 8.97 0.78
CA ILE A 6 -18.66 7.78 0.93
C ILE A 6 -18.67 7.33 2.39
N ASP A 7 -18.50 8.27 3.32
CA ASP A 7 -18.52 7.98 4.75
C ASP A 7 -19.89 7.43 5.18
N GLN A 8 -20.99 7.96 4.65
CA GLN A 8 -22.34 7.44 4.90
C GLN A 8 -22.54 6.01 4.37
N GLN A 9 -22.00 5.68 3.19
CA GLN A 9 -22.08 4.34 2.62
C GLN A 9 -21.26 3.33 3.44
N LEU A 10 -20.05 3.72 3.85
CA LEU A 10 -19.22 2.90 4.74
C LEU A 10 -19.87 2.72 6.11
N LEU A 11 -20.41 3.78 6.70
CA LEU A 11 -21.14 3.73 7.96
C LEU A 11 -22.41 2.89 7.86
N ALA A 12 -23.13 2.95 6.74
CA ALA A 12 -24.30 2.11 6.50
C ALA A 12 -23.92 0.62 6.48
N LEU A 13 -22.81 0.26 5.84
CA LEU A 13 -22.29 -1.11 5.84
C LEU A 13 -21.84 -1.56 7.23
N LEU A 14 -21.14 -0.69 7.97
CA LEU A 14 -20.63 -0.99 9.31
C LEU A 14 -21.74 -1.13 10.35
N ARG A 15 -22.89 -0.48 10.15
CA ARG A 15 -24.08 -0.62 11.00
C ARG A 15 -24.79 -1.96 10.84
N ILE A 16 -24.56 -2.68 9.73
CA ILE A 16 -25.05 -4.05 9.58
C ILE A 16 -24.21 -4.94 10.50
N PRO A 17 -24.84 -5.73 11.40
CA PRO A 17 -24.12 -6.69 12.24
C PRO A 17 -23.26 -7.63 11.38
N THR A 18 -22.07 -7.99 11.87
CA THR A 18 -21.11 -8.77 11.08
C THR A 18 -21.71 -10.09 10.57
N GLU A 19 -22.58 -10.71 11.36
CA GLU A 19 -23.26 -11.97 11.06
C GLU A 19 -24.29 -11.85 9.93
N GLN A 20 -24.71 -10.61 9.62
CA GLN A 20 -25.70 -10.29 8.60
C GLN A 20 -25.08 -9.68 7.34
N ARG A 21 -23.75 -9.45 7.32
CA ARG A 21 -23.03 -8.96 6.13
C ARG A 21 -22.82 -10.12 5.18
N THR A 22 -23.72 -10.25 4.20
CA THR A 22 -23.56 -11.26 3.14
C THR A 22 -22.61 -10.76 2.06
N PRO A 23 -21.98 -11.66 1.28
CA PRO A 23 -21.15 -11.28 0.13
C PRO A 23 -21.89 -10.36 -0.85
N GLU A 24 -23.19 -10.55 -1.05
CA GLU A 24 -24.02 -9.73 -1.94
C GLU A 24 -24.15 -8.29 -1.43
N ILE A 25 -24.34 -8.10 -0.12
CA ILE A 25 -24.41 -6.77 0.50
C ILE A 25 -23.06 -6.05 0.36
N ILE A 26 -21.96 -6.77 0.63
CA ILE A 26 -20.61 -6.23 0.50
C ILE A 26 -20.33 -5.84 -0.96
N ALA A 27 -20.67 -6.70 -1.91
CA ALA A 27 -20.50 -6.44 -3.33
C ALA A 27 -21.33 -5.24 -3.82
N ALA A 28 -22.58 -5.12 -3.38
CA ALA A 28 -23.44 -4.00 -3.72
C ALA A 28 -22.92 -2.67 -3.17
N THR A 29 -22.46 -2.64 -1.91
CA THR A 29 -21.83 -1.45 -1.34
C THR A 29 -20.52 -1.10 -2.05
N ALA A 30 -19.68 -2.10 -2.36
CA ALA A 30 -18.45 -1.88 -3.10
C ALA A 30 -18.70 -1.30 -4.50
N ALA A 31 -19.69 -1.83 -5.24
CA ALA A 31 -20.08 -1.30 -6.54
C ALA A 31 -20.57 0.15 -6.44
N SER A 32 -21.44 0.46 -5.48
CA SER A 32 -21.93 1.82 -5.22
C SER A 32 -20.80 2.80 -4.89
N LEU A 33 -19.82 2.37 -4.08
CA LEU A 33 -18.63 3.17 -3.78
C LEU A 33 -17.74 3.38 -5.01
N ILE A 34 -17.55 2.34 -5.83
CA ILE A 34 -16.80 2.43 -7.09
C ILE A 34 -17.48 3.42 -8.03
N ASP A 35 -18.81 3.34 -8.18
CA ASP A 35 -19.58 4.25 -9.03
C ASP A 35 -19.47 5.70 -8.53
N LEU A 36 -19.60 5.93 -7.22
CA LEU A 36 -19.37 7.23 -6.60
C LEU A 36 -17.96 7.75 -6.90
N LEU A 37 -16.93 6.91 -6.79
CA LEU A 37 -15.54 7.26 -7.09
C LEU A 37 -15.28 7.48 -8.59
N MET A 38 -16.06 6.85 -9.48
CA MET A 38 -15.94 6.99 -10.93
C MET A 38 -16.64 8.24 -11.46
N VAL A 39 -17.73 8.67 -10.83
CA VAL A 39 -18.46 9.91 -11.18
C VAL A 39 -17.70 11.15 -10.70
N THR A 40 -16.79 10.99 -9.75
CA THR A 40 -16.08 12.12 -9.15
C THR A 40 -14.94 12.60 -10.03
N THR A 41 -15.10 13.81 -10.57
CA THR A 41 -14.11 14.52 -11.40
C THR A 41 -12.99 15.17 -10.59
N ASP A 42 -12.89 14.87 -9.29
CA ASP A 42 -11.88 15.45 -8.41
C ASP A 42 -10.50 14.90 -8.76
N PRO A 43 -9.56 15.73 -9.23
CA PRO A 43 -8.22 15.29 -9.59
C PRO A 43 -7.47 14.64 -8.43
N SER A 44 -7.77 15.02 -7.18
CA SER A 44 -7.13 14.46 -5.99
C SER A 44 -7.49 12.99 -5.79
N LEU A 45 -8.73 12.61 -6.09
CA LEU A 45 -9.18 11.22 -5.95
C LEU A 45 -8.75 10.36 -7.12
N LYS A 46 -8.67 10.92 -8.32
CA LYS A 46 -8.05 10.20 -9.45
C LYS A 46 -6.61 9.80 -9.12
N SER A 47 -5.84 10.70 -8.49
CA SER A 47 -4.49 10.42 -8.02
C SER A 47 -4.47 9.35 -6.93
N LEU A 48 -5.40 9.41 -5.96
CA LEU A 48 -5.50 8.43 -4.88
C LEU A 48 -5.90 7.03 -5.37
N ILE A 49 -6.87 6.94 -6.31
CA ILE A 49 -7.27 5.68 -6.95
C ILE A 49 -6.10 5.09 -7.74
N THR A 50 -5.33 5.94 -8.44
CA THR A 50 -4.15 5.49 -9.19
C THR A 50 -3.08 4.94 -8.24
N LEU A 51 -2.80 5.66 -7.15
CA LEU A 51 -1.87 5.21 -6.12
C LEU A 51 -2.31 3.88 -5.50
N GLN A 52 -3.60 3.74 -5.17
CA GLN A 52 -4.15 2.50 -4.61
C GLN A 52 -3.99 1.32 -5.57
N ARG A 53 -4.18 1.54 -6.88
CA ARG A 53 -3.96 0.51 -7.91
C ARG A 53 -2.50 0.08 -7.97
N GLU A 54 -1.57 1.02 -7.93
CA GLU A 54 -0.13 0.71 -7.90
C GLU A 54 0.25 -0.02 -6.61
N GLN A 55 -0.35 0.35 -5.47
CA GLN A 55 -0.13 -0.34 -4.20
C GLN A 55 -0.59 -1.81 -4.26
N LEU A 56 -1.78 -2.06 -4.82
CA LEU A 56 -2.32 -3.42 -4.98
C LEU A 56 -1.48 -4.27 -5.94
N LYS A 57 -1.02 -3.69 -7.06
CA LYS A 57 -0.08 -4.35 -7.98
C LYS A 57 1.21 -4.73 -7.27
N LEU A 58 1.80 -3.78 -6.54
CA LEU A 58 3.05 -4.00 -5.82
C LEU A 58 2.89 -5.06 -4.72
N LEU A 59 1.75 -5.07 -4.03
CA LEU A 59 1.43 -6.10 -3.02
C LEU A 59 1.37 -7.50 -3.65
N ALA A 60 0.67 -7.67 -4.76
CA ALA A 60 0.60 -8.96 -5.46
C ALA A 60 1.99 -9.44 -5.91
N LEU A 61 2.81 -8.53 -6.44
CA LEU A 61 4.19 -8.84 -6.85
C LEU A 61 5.09 -9.14 -5.64
N ALA A 62 4.94 -8.42 -4.53
CA ALA A 62 5.68 -8.67 -3.30
C ALA A 62 5.38 -10.05 -2.69
N GLU A 63 4.10 -10.45 -2.71
CA GLU A 63 3.64 -11.77 -2.27
C GLU A 63 4.17 -12.91 -3.14
N PHE A 64 4.33 -12.68 -4.44
CA PHE A 64 4.99 -13.63 -5.34
C PHE A 64 6.50 -13.67 -5.07
N LEU A 65 7.15 -12.50 -5.07
CA LEU A 65 8.60 -12.38 -4.90
C LEU A 65 9.06 -12.98 -3.58
N LYS A 66 8.36 -12.75 -2.45
CA LYS A 66 8.80 -13.28 -1.15
C LYS A 66 9.02 -14.80 -1.19
N GLY A 67 8.19 -15.55 -1.91
CA GLY A 67 8.35 -16.99 -2.10
C GLY A 67 9.58 -17.34 -2.95
N GLU A 68 9.77 -16.63 -4.06
CA GLU A 68 10.85 -16.88 -5.02
C GLU A 68 12.24 -16.52 -4.45
N ILE A 69 12.36 -15.39 -3.73
CA ILE A 69 13.64 -14.92 -3.18
C ILE A 69 13.88 -15.35 -1.73
N GLY A 70 13.00 -16.15 -1.14
CA GLY A 70 13.17 -16.72 0.21
C GLY A 70 13.01 -15.70 1.35
N TYR A 71 12.20 -14.66 1.14
CA TYR A 71 11.83 -13.68 2.16
C TYR A 71 10.54 -14.12 2.85
N LYS A 72 10.41 -13.82 4.15
CA LYS A 72 9.28 -14.33 4.96
C LYS A 72 8.12 -13.35 5.02
N THR A 73 8.40 -12.06 4.89
CA THR A 73 7.40 -10.99 5.04
C THR A 73 7.57 -9.95 3.95
N SER A 74 6.44 -9.47 3.44
CA SER A 74 6.33 -8.31 2.55
C SER A 74 5.44 -7.26 3.19
N VAL A 75 5.85 -6.00 3.13
CA VAL A 75 5.05 -4.85 3.52
C VAL A 75 5.03 -3.89 2.32
N VAL A 76 3.84 -3.45 1.93
CA VAL A 76 3.66 -2.43 0.91
C VAL A 76 2.98 -1.22 1.53
N GLY A 77 3.61 -0.07 1.41
CA GLY A 77 3.15 1.18 2.00
C GLY A 77 3.07 2.30 0.99
N THR A 78 2.52 3.42 1.45
CA THR A 78 2.59 4.69 0.74
C THR A 78 3.48 5.65 1.52
N SER A 79 4.49 6.21 0.86
CA SER A 79 5.34 7.26 1.44
C SER A 79 4.93 8.62 0.89
N HIS A 80 4.74 9.58 1.80
CA HIS A 80 4.62 10.99 1.45
C HIS A 80 5.96 11.65 1.72
N HIS A 81 6.66 12.07 0.66
CA HIS A 81 7.79 12.96 0.83
C HIS A 81 7.26 14.35 1.20
N LEU A 82 7.50 14.78 2.44
CA LEU A 82 7.21 16.13 2.93
C LEU A 82 8.26 17.15 2.42
N SER A 83 8.73 17.03 1.18
CA SER A 83 9.52 18.09 0.57
C SER A 83 8.55 19.12 -0.03
N HIS A 84 8.82 20.38 0.25
CA HIS A 84 7.89 21.51 0.14
C HIS A 84 7.35 21.84 -1.27
N GLU A 85 7.64 21.04 -2.30
CA GLU A 85 7.31 21.42 -3.68
C GLU A 85 6.59 20.38 -4.55
N TYR A 86 6.49 19.09 -4.19
CA TYR A 86 5.71 18.14 -5.01
C TYR A 86 4.99 17.05 -4.19
N GLN A 87 3.66 17.11 -4.19
CA GLN A 87 2.70 16.18 -3.57
C GLN A 87 2.61 14.81 -4.29
N ALA A 88 3.71 14.25 -4.78
CA ALA A 88 3.66 12.91 -5.37
C ALA A 88 3.73 11.86 -4.25
N ALA A 89 2.58 11.29 -3.88
CA ALA A 89 2.57 10.09 -3.05
C ALA A 89 3.22 8.94 -3.83
N GLU A 90 4.07 8.17 -3.17
CA GLU A 90 4.79 7.04 -3.76
C GLU A 90 4.37 5.74 -3.09
N VAL A 91 4.48 4.64 -3.83
CA VAL A 91 4.38 3.29 -3.26
C VAL A 91 5.77 2.80 -2.88
N SER A 92 5.84 2.08 -1.77
CA SER A 92 7.07 1.48 -1.27
C SER A 92 6.83 0.01 -0.97
N ILE A 93 7.89 -0.79 -1.13
CA ILE A 93 7.93 -2.20 -0.79
C ILE A 93 9.06 -2.43 0.20
N LEU A 94 8.81 -3.26 1.21
CA LEU A 94 9.80 -3.77 2.14
C LEU A 94 9.66 -5.29 2.22
N LEU A 95 10.74 -5.99 1.85
CA LEU A 95 10.84 -7.44 1.99
C LEU A 95 11.77 -7.75 3.16
N LEU A 96 11.31 -8.55 4.11
CA LEU A 96 12.06 -8.94 5.30
C LEU A 96 12.43 -10.42 5.29
N ASN A 97 13.72 -10.71 5.50
CA ASN A 97 14.21 -12.03 5.79
C ASN A 97 14.84 -12.05 7.19
N HIS A 98 14.11 -12.63 8.15
CA HIS A 98 14.65 -12.97 9.45
C HIS A 98 15.34 -14.33 9.35
N LYS A 99 16.67 -14.31 9.14
CA LYS A 99 17.52 -15.48 9.36
C LYS A 99 17.74 -15.65 10.86
N ASP A 100 17.65 -16.89 11.33
CA ASP A 100 18.03 -17.24 12.70
C ASP A 100 19.54 -16.93 12.86
N GLY A 101 19.84 -16.03 13.78
CA GLY A 101 21.21 -15.51 13.99
C GLY A 101 21.40 -14.10 13.43
N ASN A 102 20.93 -13.10 14.17
CA ASN A 102 21.41 -11.71 14.26
C ASN A 102 21.66 -10.87 12.98
N GLN A 103 21.34 -11.37 11.79
CA GLN A 103 21.38 -10.67 10.51
C GLN A 103 20.00 -10.76 9.84
N ALA A 104 19.21 -9.72 10.03
CA ALA A 104 18.02 -9.51 9.21
C ALA A 104 18.46 -8.87 7.89
N THR A 105 18.10 -9.49 6.77
CA THR A 105 18.29 -8.92 5.44
C THR A 105 16.98 -8.25 5.03
N TYR A 106 17.07 -7.00 4.60
CA TYR A 106 15.92 -6.24 4.14
C TYR A 106 16.14 -5.86 2.69
N MET A 107 15.09 -5.87 1.88
CA MET A 107 15.09 -5.16 0.60
C MET A 107 14.03 -4.09 0.64
N ALA A 108 14.37 -2.89 0.19
CA ALA A 108 13.40 -1.82 0.04
C ALA A 108 13.49 -1.22 -1.35
N GLY A 109 12.36 -0.73 -1.83
CA GLY A 109 12.25 -0.02 -3.10
C GLY A 109 11.10 0.98 -3.03
N HIS A 110 11.26 2.09 -3.75
CA HIS A 110 10.31 3.20 -3.78
C HIS A 110 10.01 3.62 -5.22
N GLY A 111 8.79 4.07 -5.47
CA GLY A 111 8.45 4.66 -6.76
C GLY A 111 7.02 5.10 -6.89
N GLN A 112 6.73 5.87 -7.93
CA GLN A 112 5.37 6.33 -8.24
C GLN A 112 4.49 5.21 -8.83
N THR A 113 5.10 4.10 -9.26
CA THR A 113 4.42 2.91 -9.77
C THR A 113 5.01 1.66 -9.11
N ALA A 114 4.27 0.55 -9.17
CA ALA A 114 4.78 -0.75 -8.73
C ALA A 114 6.06 -1.15 -9.46
N GLU A 115 6.12 -0.89 -10.77
CA GLU A 115 7.31 -1.16 -11.59
C GLU A 115 8.51 -0.34 -11.12
N ALA A 116 8.32 0.97 -10.87
CA ALA A 116 9.39 1.84 -10.39
C ALA A 116 9.90 1.38 -9.03
N ALA A 117 9.00 1.05 -8.11
CA ALA A 117 9.37 0.52 -6.78
C ALA A 117 10.13 -0.81 -6.85
N LEU A 118 9.81 -1.68 -7.82
CA LEU A 118 10.55 -2.93 -8.04
C LEU A 118 11.90 -2.70 -8.71
N ARG A 119 12.02 -1.73 -9.61
CA ARG A 119 13.32 -1.35 -10.21
C ARG A 119 14.26 -0.73 -9.17
N ASP A 120 13.73 -0.01 -8.20
CA ASP A 120 14.47 0.59 -7.10
C ASP A 120 14.82 -0.40 -5.97
N LEU A 121 14.34 -1.64 -6.07
CA LEU A 121 14.49 -2.66 -5.04
C LEU A 121 15.97 -2.99 -4.82
N ARG A 122 16.47 -2.69 -3.61
CA ARG A 122 17.86 -2.90 -3.21
C ARG A 122 17.95 -3.48 -1.81
N THR A 123 18.99 -4.27 -1.57
CA THR A 123 19.31 -4.78 -0.23
C THR A 123 19.76 -3.63 0.67
N ILE A 124 19.19 -3.57 1.87
CA ILE A 124 19.63 -2.67 2.94
C ILE A 124 20.30 -3.55 4.00
N GLU A 125 21.61 -3.38 4.14
CA GLU A 125 22.36 -3.97 5.23
C GLU A 125 22.24 -3.08 6.46
N LYS A 126 21.87 -3.68 7.59
CA LYS A 126 21.88 -2.98 8.87
C LYS A 126 23.33 -2.92 9.35
N ASP A 127 24.02 -1.85 9.00
CA ASP A 127 25.40 -1.58 9.40
C ASP A 127 25.48 -1.59 10.93
N LYS A 128 26.20 -2.55 11.53
CA LYS A 128 26.35 -2.65 12.98
C LYS A 128 27.44 -1.72 13.54
N ASP A 129 28.16 -0.97 12.70
CA ASP A 129 29.41 -0.32 13.12
C ASP A 129 29.44 1.22 13.04
N LYS A 130 28.28 1.92 13.04
CA LYS A 130 28.25 3.40 13.17
C LYS A 130 27.61 3.95 14.44
N ALA A 131 27.59 3.17 15.52
CA ALA A 131 27.14 3.64 16.84
C ALA A 131 28.24 3.65 17.92
N VAL A 132 29.51 3.42 17.57
CA VAL A 132 30.66 3.54 18.51
C VAL A 132 31.79 4.34 17.85
N ALA A 133 31.55 5.62 17.56
CA ALA A 133 32.58 6.66 17.42
C ALA A 133 31.92 8.02 17.12
N ALA A 134 31.29 8.61 18.13
CA ALA A 134 31.06 10.05 18.21
C ALA A 134 31.01 10.44 19.69
#